data_AF-A0A950G4M2-F1
#
_entry.id   AF-A0A950G4M2-F1
#
_cell.length_a   1.000
_cell.length_b   1.000
_cell.length_c   1.000
_cell.angle_alpha   90.00
_cell.angle_beta   90.00
_cell.angle_gamma   90.00
#
_symmetry.space_group_name_H-M   'P 1'
#
loop_
_entity.id
_entity.type
_entity.pdbx_description
1 polymer ?
#
loop_
_entity_poly.entity_id
_entity_poly.type
_entity_poly.pdbx_seq_one_letter_code
_entity_poly.pdbx_strand_id
1 'polypeptide(L)' 'AVRGAVAGLMAEVLEGHLREHVAAEDISAEQRRDEVEEVVAILRTYLR' A
#
# COMPACT_ATOMS: atom_id res chain seq x y z
N ALA A 1 -8.54 -6.33 -21.33
CA ALA A 1 -7.22 -5.67 -21.37
C ALA A 1 -7.09 -4.58 -20.29
N VAL A 2 -7.88 -3.49 -20.33
CA VAL A 2 -7.73 -2.33 -19.42
C VAL A 2 -7.83 -2.66 -17.93
N ARG A 3 -8.86 -3.42 -17.50
CA ARG A 3 -9.02 -3.80 -16.09
C ARG A 3 -7.83 -4.59 -15.50
N GLY A 4 -7.19 -5.44 -16.32
CA GLY A 4 -6.03 -6.23 -15.89
C GLY A 4 -4.75 -5.39 -15.79
N ALA A 5 -4.58 -4.41 -16.68
CA ALA A 5 -3.45 -3.47 -16.62
C ALA A 5 -3.53 -2.56 -15.38
N VAL A 6 -4.74 -2.10 -15.03
CA VAL A 6 -4.97 -1.31 -13.81
C VAL A 6 -4.69 -2.14 -12.55
N ALA A 7 -5.04 -3.43 -12.55
CA ALA A 7 -4.72 -4.33 -11.44
C ALA A 7 -3.23 -4.59 -11.26
N GLY A 8 -2.49 -4.75 -12.37
CA GLY A 8 -1.03 -4.87 -12.32
C GLY A 8 -0.38 -3.61 -11.73
N LEU A 9 -0.77 -2.42 -12.21
CA LEU A 9 -0.19 -1.16 -11.72
C LEU A 9 -0.50 -0.91 -10.25
N MET A 10 -1.71 -1.25 -9.78
CA MET A 10 -2.05 -1.09 -8.36
C MET A 10 -1.26 -2.03 -7.46
N ALA A 11 -0.92 -3.23 -7.93
CA ALA A 11 -0.04 -4.14 -7.19
C ALA A 11 1.38 -3.55 -7.06
N GLU A 12 1.92 -2.96 -8.13
CA GLU A 12 3.24 -2.32 -8.12
C GLU A 12 3.29 -1.10 -7.19
N VAL A 13 2.26 -0.24 -7.24
CA VAL A 13 2.16 0.94 -6.35
C VAL A 13 2.07 0.52 -4.88
N LEU A 14 1.28 -0.52 -4.59
CA LEU A 14 1.13 -1.02 -3.23
C LEU A 14 2.44 -1.61 -2.70
N GLU A 15 3.17 -2.37 -3.54
CA GLU A 15 4.49 -2.89 -3.18
C GLU A 15 5.48 -1.76 -2.89
N GLY A 16 5.53 -0.73 -3.74
CA GLY A 16 6.39 0.44 -3.53
C GLY A 16 6.10 1.12 -2.20
N HIS A 17 4.84 1.43 -1.92
CA HIS A 17 4.45 2.08 -0.68
C HIS A 17 4.76 1.23 0.57
N LEU A 18 4.53 -0.09 0.51
CA LEU A 18 4.91 -1.01 1.60
C LEU A 18 6.42 -0.99 1.87
N ARG A 19 7.26 -0.97 0.83
CA ARG A 19 8.72 -0.97 0.98
C ARG A 19 9.25 0.38 1.47
N GLU A 20 8.71 1.46 0.95
CA GLU A 20 9.22 2.82 1.19
C GLU A 20 8.70 3.42 2.49
N HIS A 21 7.47 3.08 2.92
CA HIS A 21 6.81 3.76 4.04
C HIS A 21 6.54 2.80 5.20
N VAL A 22 6.06 1.58 4.94
CA VAL A 22 5.77 0.62 6.02
C VAL A 22 7.00 -0.13 6.48
N ALA A 23 7.90 -0.51 5.58
CA ALA A 23 9.10 -1.29 5.88
C ALA A 23 10.33 -0.43 6.20
N ALA A 24 10.22 0.90 6.14
CA ALA A 24 11.30 1.81 6.48
C ALA A 24 11.87 1.52 7.89
N GLU A 25 13.19 1.57 8.01
CA GLU A 25 13.92 1.24 9.25
C GLU A 25 13.93 2.42 10.24
N ASP A 26 13.72 3.64 9.75
CA ASP A 26 13.86 4.90 10.47
C ASP A 26 12.53 5.51 10.94
N ILE A 27 11.46 4.73 10.95
CA ILE A 27 10.13 5.16 11.44
C ILE A 27 9.82 4.58 12.83
N SER A 28 9.10 5.38 13.62
CA SER A 28 8.56 4.93 14.90
C SER A 28 7.45 3.87 14.74
N ALA A 29 7.16 3.14 15.82
CA ALA A 29 6.06 2.19 15.85
C ALA A 29 4.67 2.84 15.69
N GLU A 30 4.54 4.13 16.03
CA GLU A 30 3.31 4.89 15.81
C GLU A 30 3.13 5.22 14.33
N GLN A 31 4.14 5.80 13.69
CA GLN A 31 4.14 6.05 12.25
C GLN A 31 3.88 4.76 11.46
N ARG A 32 4.52 3.65 11.82
CA ARG A 32 4.29 2.37 11.16
C ARG A 32 2.83 1.89 11.26
N ARG A 33 2.13 2.18 12.36
CA ARG A 33 0.71 1.82 12.51
C ARG A 33 -0.16 2.68 11.60
N ASP A 34 0.13 3.96 11.50
CA ASP A 34 -0.61 4.88 10.63
C ASP A 34 -0.46 4.50 9.15
N GLU A 35 0.77 4.21 8.71
CA GLU A 35 1.07 3.75 7.33
C GLU A 35 0.35 2.42 7.01
N VAL A 36 0.26 1.50 7.98
CA VAL A 36 -0.48 0.24 7.81
C VAL A 36 -1.99 0.49 7.66
N GLU A 37 -2.58 1.40 8.42
CA GLU A 37 -4.00 1.75 8.29
C GLU A 37 -4.31 2.37 6.92
N GLU A 38 -3.39 3.18 6.37
CA GLU A 38 -3.53 3.74 5.02
C GLU A 38 -3.57 2.62 3.95
N VAL A 39 -2.63 1.67 4.03
CA VAL A 39 -2.62 0.48 3.16
C VAL A 39 -3.93 -0.30 3.26
N VAL A 40 -4.44 -0.51 4.48
CA VAL A 40 -5.70 -1.22 4.70
C VAL A 40 -6.89 -0.48 4.09
N ALA A 41 -6.92 0.86 4.16
CA ALA A 41 -7.96 1.67 3.54
C ALA A 41 -7.97 1.56 2.01
N ILE A 42 -6.79 1.55 1.39
CA ILE A 42 -6.62 1.34 -0.06
C ILE A 42 -7.12 -0.05 -0.47
N LEU A 43 -6.70 -1.10 0.25
CA LEU A 43 -7.13 -2.47 0.00
C LEU A 43 -8.66 -2.64 0.10
N ARG A 44 -9.29 -2.03 1.12
CA ARG A 44 -10.76 -2.06 1.29
C ARG A 44 -11.49 -1.39 0.13
N THR A 45 -10.93 -0.33 -0.43
CA THR A 45 -11.50 0.39 -1.58
C THR A 45 -11.32 -0.41 -2.87
N TYR A 46 -10.18 -1.10 -3.00
CA TYR A 46 -9.82 -1.86 -4.19
C TYR A 46 -10.54 -3.22 -4.30
N LEU A 47 -10.83 -3.85 -3.16
CA LEU A 47 -11.51 -5.15 -3.07
C LEU A 47 -13.06 -5.03 -3.04
N ARG A 48 -13.61 -3.82 -3.12
CA ARG A 48 -15.03 -3.58 -3.37
C ARG A 48 -15.35 -3.65 -4.86
#